data_AF-A0A9P6QYL2-F1
#
_entry.id   AF-A0A9P6QYL2-F1
#
_cell.length_a   1.000
_cell.length_b   1.000
_cell.length_c   1.000
_cell.angle_alpha   90.00
_cell.angle_beta   90.00
_cell.angle_gamma   90.00
#
_symmetry.space_group_name_H-M   'P 1'
#
loop_
_entity.id
_entity.type
_entity.pdbx_description
1 polymer ?
#
loop_
_entity_poly.entity_id
_entity_poly.type
_entity_poly.pdbx_seq_one_letter_code
_entity_poly.pdbx_strand_id
1 'polypeptide(L)'
;MSILSDFPFPSSLTNLILEIGSSQTNTFDPSLLLKHCPLLEDLLIARWEGWYVDGPWIPRDHDQELLYFTPNLVELKLAGVLDDQSLEVSKPCGRIQYNRQGFCELIRSLPIKLDSFLFSFLSPTMQSDDGTQSIVTELCPNLHEWCLWTPDTTPALLKSLESLPNVITNLELCWNYLEDSGTQPCGQDSEVQVPRLLHQYLCNSPHLLHLKSLQAAYPLRGMDLHRRVGFSWLTPNTEFPWSASEDRKHIQPGIWACRKLKKVELVVHDHEGSQISTPVSSRIIFGYLSRVCPELEFVDLRVPRVCRKDPESPLYQPVIFKRLDGGMCFLTRLKKLQLLKVCTEAWSADFECKDVDLNWLLLGGRDSVEKQRRKEKMGEWQDWLDEEKQLEAERLAFGAGEAPILKSTDPMIPFDNKVYHQLKDLGLLSEVKAVIEEMDREKEPEYLSRFAELSFGLQLGQRPETIMNRVFPGRRGS
;
A
#
# COMPACT_ATOMS: atom_id res chain seq x y z
N MET A 1 -28.80 3.05 -19.42
CA MET A 1 -28.19 1.81 -19.96
C MET A 1 -26.75 1.82 -19.50
N SER A 2 -26.33 0.75 -18.83
CA SER A 2 -24.96 0.62 -18.34
C SER A 2 -24.07 0.28 -19.53
N ILE A 3 -22.97 1.02 -19.74
CA ILE A 3 -21.99 0.73 -20.82
C ILE A 3 -21.49 -0.73 -20.74
N LEU A 4 -21.53 -1.33 -19.55
CA LEU A 4 -21.12 -2.71 -19.30
C LEU A 4 -22.09 -3.77 -19.84
N SER A 5 -23.38 -3.45 -20.06
CA SER A 5 -24.33 -4.44 -20.60
C SER A 5 -24.06 -4.78 -22.06
N ASP A 6 -23.43 -3.85 -22.78
CA ASP A 6 -23.17 -3.98 -24.22
C ASP A 6 -21.70 -4.34 -24.50
N PHE A 7 -20.88 -4.48 -23.44
CA PHE A 7 -19.47 -4.81 -23.60
C PHE A 7 -19.31 -6.31 -23.94
N PRO A 8 -18.70 -6.65 -25.09
CA PRO A 8 -18.57 -8.03 -25.52
C PRO A 8 -17.40 -8.70 -24.78
N PHE A 9 -17.67 -9.22 -23.58
CA PHE A 9 -16.66 -9.97 -22.85
C PHE A 9 -16.27 -11.26 -23.61
N PRO A 10 -14.98 -11.53 -23.81
CA PRO A 10 -14.54 -12.73 -24.50
C PRO A 10 -14.80 -13.95 -23.62
N SER A 11 -15.35 -15.03 -24.19
CA SER A 11 -15.61 -16.27 -23.44
C SER A 11 -14.36 -16.99 -22.93
N SER A 12 -13.19 -16.62 -23.45
CA SER A 12 -11.89 -17.10 -23.01
C SER A 12 -11.31 -16.35 -21.80
N LEU A 13 -12.05 -15.38 -21.25
CA LEU A 13 -11.58 -14.57 -20.13
C LEU A 13 -11.50 -15.41 -18.85
N THR A 14 -10.31 -15.48 -18.26
CA THR A 14 -10.05 -16.20 -17.00
C THR A 14 -9.88 -15.27 -15.82
N ASN A 15 -9.44 -14.04 -16.02
CA ASN A 15 -9.26 -13.05 -14.96
C ASN A 15 -9.94 -11.74 -15.37
N LEU A 16 -10.74 -11.18 -14.47
CA LEU A 16 -11.37 -9.89 -14.68
C LEU A 16 -11.35 -9.04 -13.41
N ILE A 17 -10.81 -7.84 -13.58
CA ILE A 17 -10.84 -6.76 -12.59
C ILE A 17 -11.72 -5.64 -13.15
N LEU A 18 -12.83 -5.36 -12.47
CA LEU A 18 -13.74 -4.25 -12.76
C LEU A 18 -13.68 -3.24 -11.62
N GLU A 19 -12.98 -2.13 -11.85
CA GLU A 19 -12.98 -0.96 -10.98
C GLU A 19 -13.98 0.06 -11.55
N ILE A 20 -15.14 0.20 -10.89
CA ILE A 20 -16.23 1.05 -11.37
C ILE A 20 -16.05 2.45 -10.77
N GLY A 21 -15.76 3.45 -11.61
CA GLY A 21 -15.61 4.85 -11.19
C GLY A 21 -16.92 5.59 -10.87
N SER A 22 -16.80 6.83 -10.38
CA SER A 22 -17.90 7.70 -9.91
C SER A 22 -18.74 8.33 -11.03
N SER A 23 -19.47 7.52 -11.80
CA SER A 23 -20.52 8.04 -12.67
C SER A 23 -21.90 7.74 -12.09
N GLN A 24 -22.72 8.78 -12.00
CA GLN A 24 -24.01 8.77 -11.31
C GLN A 24 -24.91 7.66 -11.89
N THR A 25 -25.21 6.65 -11.05
CA THR A 25 -26.24 5.63 -11.24
C THR A 25 -26.02 4.54 -12.31
N ASN A 26 -24.81 3.99 -12.42
CA ASN A 26 -24.66 2.69 -13.07
C ASN A 26 -25.00 1.58 -12.09
N THR A 27 -26.11 0.92 -12.33
CA THR A 27 -26.35 -0.43 -11.85
C THR A 27 -25.52 -1.40 -12.70
N PHE A 28 -25.08 -2.49 -12.10
CA PHE A 28 -24.32 -3.53 -12.79
C PHE A 28 -25.06 -4.85 -12.62
N ASP A 29 -25.37 -5.51 -13.74
CA ASP A 29 -25.90 -6.85 -13.78
C ASP A 29 -24.76 -7.83 -14.14
N PRO A 30 -24.15 -8.49 -13.14
CA PRO A 30 -23.06 -9.43 -13.34
C PRO A 30 -23.55 -10.77 -13.90
N SER A 31 -24.87 -11.01 -13.96
CA SER A 31 -25.39 -12.25 -14.54
C SER A 31 -24.98 -12.40 -16.00
N LEU A 32 -24.96 -11.29 -16.76
CA LEU A 32 -24.51 -11.25 -18.15
C LEU A 32 -23.02 -11.58 -18.25
N LEU A 33 -22.21 -10.99 -17.36
CA LEU A 33 -20.77 -11.25 -17.29
C LEU A 33 -20.49 -12.74 -17.08
N LEU A 34 -21.06 -13.33 -16.02
CA LEU A 34 -20.81 -14.72 -15.64
C LEU A 34 -21.29 -15.69 -16.74
N LYS A 35 -22.41 -15.39 -17.40
CA LYS A 35 -22.90 -16.18 -18.56
C LYS A 35 -21.97 -16.11 -19.77
N HIS A 36 -21.33 -14.97 -20.00
CA HIS A 36 -20.44 -14.77 -21.15
C HIS A 36 -19.01 -15.25 -20.92
N CYS A 37 -18.57 -15.34 -19.66
CA CYS A 37 -17.21 -15.72 -19.28
C CYS A 37 -17.18 -17.05 -18.50
N PRO A 38 -17.53 -18.20 -19.10
CA PRO A 38 -17.63 -19.45 -18.35
C PRO A 38 -16.29 -20.00 -17.84
N LEU A 39 -15.16 -19.48 -18.36
CA LEU A 39 -13.82 -19.85 -17.95
C LEU A 39 -13.23 -18.93 -16.87
N LEU A 40 -14.05 -18.07 -16.26
CA LEU A 40 -13.59 -17.12 -15.25
C LEU A 40 -13.10 -17.86 -14.00
N GLU A 41 -11.86 -17.58 -13.63
CA GLU A 41 -11.15 -18.09 -12.45
C GLU A 41 -11.05 -17.01 -11.37
N ASP A 42 -10.78 -15.76 -11.78
CA ASP A 42 -10.64 -14.61 -10.87
C ASP A 42 -11.62 -13.51 -11.24
N LEU A 43 -12.45 -13.10 -10.28
CA LEU A 43 -13.36 -11.96 -10.43
C LEU A 43 -13.20 -10.98 -9.27
N LEU A 44 -12.73 -9.78 -9.57
CA LEU A 44 -12.80 -8.63 -8.68
C LEU A 44 -13.74 -7.57 -9.25
N ILE A 45 -14.80 -7.24 -8.52
CA ILE A 45 -15.67 -6.11 -8.81
C ILE A 45 -15.61 -5.17 -7.61
N ALA A 46 -15.05 -4.00 -7.82
CA ALA A 46 -14.93 -2.99 -6.79
C ALA A 46 -15.57 -1.68 -7.25
N ARG A 47 -16.40 -1.09 -6.39
CA ARG A 47 -16.82 0.31 -6.54
C ARG A 47 -16.67 1.06 -5.24
N TRP A 48 -16.07 2.22 -5.36
CA TRP A 48 -15.63 3.04 -4.24
C TRP A 48 -16.77 3.84 -3.60
N GLU A 49 -17.68 4.38 -4.41
CA GLU A 49 -18.92 5.04 -3.93
C GLU A 49 -20.03 4.07 -3.55
N GLY A 50 -19.69 2.79 -3.62
CA GLY A 50 -20.60 1.68 -3.58
C GLY A 50 -21.49 1.57 -4.81
N TRP A 51 -21.93 0.33 -5.07
CA TRP A 51 -22.76 0.00 -6.22
C TRP A 51 -24.00 -0.76 -5.81
N TYR A 52 -25.04 -0.59 -6.61
CA TYR A 52 -26.17 -1.47 -6.61
C TYR A 52 -25.89 -2.59 -7.59
N VAL A 53 -25.91 -3.79 -7.03
CA VAL A 53 -26.17 -5.00 -7.76
C VAL A 53 -27.60 -4.91 -8.31
N ASP A 54 -27.75 -4.94 -9.63
CA ASP A 54 -29.08 -5.11 -10.24
C ASP A 54 -29.40 -6.59 -10.37
N GLY A 55 -30.68 -6.93 -10.14
CA GLY A 55 -31.17 -8.30 -10.25
C GLY A 55 -30.90 -9.17 -9.02
N PRO A 56 -31.59 -10.31 -8.92
CA PRO A 56 -31.39 -11.25 -7.83
C PRO A 56 -30.08 -12.02 -8.08
N TRP A 57 -28.97 -11.59 -7.48
CA TRP A 57 -27.75 -12.42 -7.40
C TRP A 57 -28.04 -13.78 -6.76
N ILE A 58 -28.98 -13.77 -5.83
CA ILE A 58 -29.63 -14.94 -5.27
C ILE A 58 -31.02 -14.96 -5.92
N PRO A 59 -31.21 -15.70 -7.02
CA PRO A 59 -32.53 -15.97 -7.56
C PRO A 59 -33.49 -16.32 -6.42
N ARG A 60 -34.68 -15.72 -6.40
CA ARG A 60 -35.72 -16.13 -5.44
C ARG A 60 -36.16 -17.59 -5.67
N ASP A 61 -35.91 -18.09 -6.88
CA ASP A 61 -36.19 -19.44 -7.33
C ASP A 61 -34.86 -20.13 -7.71
N HIS A 62 -34.58 -21.30 -7.15
CA HIS A 62 -33.33 -22.09 -7.28
C HIS A 62 -32.84 -22.39 -8.72
N ASP A 63 -33.59 -22.02 -9.76
CA ASP A 63 -33.35 -22.42 -11.15
C ASP A 63 -32.37 -21.51 -11.92
N GLN A 64 -31.80 -20.46 -11.30
CA GLN A 64 -30.91 -19.50 -11.98
C GLN A 64 -29.62 -19.18 -11.22
N GLU A 65 -29.01 -20.16 -10.55
CA GLU A 65 -27.77 -19.93 -9.80
C GLU A 65 -26.62 -19.49 -10.74
N LEU A 66 -26.31 -18.19 -10.71
CA LEU A 66 -25.41 -17.52 -11.67
C LEU A 66 -23.97 -18.03 -11.66
N LEU A 67 -23.53 -18.56 -10.52
CA LEU A 67 -22.18 -19.06 -10.36
C LEU A 67 -21.98 -20.46 -10.98
N TYR A 68 -23.05 -21.16 -11.40
CA TYR A 68 -22.89 -22.37 -12.23
C TYR A 68 -22.29 -22.08 -13.59
N PHE A 69 -22.41 -20.84 -14.09
CA PHE A 69 -21.81 -20.49 -15.36
C PHE A 69 -20.28 -20.41 -15.26
N THR A 70 -19.73 -20.22 -14.06
CA THR A 70 -18.29 -20.08 -13.79
C THR A 70 -17.82 -21.11 -12.76
N PRO A 71 -17.84 -22.41 -13.08
CA PRO A 71 -17.48 -23.47 -12.15
C PRO A 71 -15.99 -23.47 -11.78
N ASN A 72 -15.16 -22.76 -12.54
CA ASN A 72 -13.72 -22.64 -12.32
C ASN A 72 -13.35 -21.45 -11.41
N LEU A 73 -14.32 -20.75 -10.83
CA LEU A 73 -14.05 -19.58 -10.02
C LEU A 73 -13.27 -19.99 -8.75
N VAL A 74 -12.07 -19.43 -8.62
CA VAL A 74 -11.14 -19.64 -7.50
C VAL A 74 -11.04 -18.38 -6.64
N GLU A 75 -11.15 -17.19 -7.25
CA GLU A 75 -11.20 -15.92 -6.52
C GLU A 75 -12.50 -15.16 -6.82
N LEU A 76 -13.20 -14.76 -5.75
CA LEU A 76 -14.38 -13.91 -5.85
C LEU A 76 -14.29 -12.75 -4.86
N LYS A 77 -14.13 -11.54 -5.38
CA LYS A 77 -13.99 -10.32 -4.59
C LYS A 77 -15.03 -9.29 -5.03
N LEU A 78 -15.98 -8.99 -4.16
CA LEU A 78 -17.01 -7.98 -4.38
C LEU A 78 -16.88 -6.93 -3.29
N ALA A 79 -16.36 -5.77 -3.69
CA ALA A 79 -16.06 -4.68 -2.76
C ALA A 79 -17.07 -3.53 -2.90
N GLY A 80 -17.55 -3.04 -1.76
CA GLY A 80 -18.39 -1.86 -1.67
C GLY A 80 -19.83 -2.08 -2.16
N VAL A 81 -20.43 -3.23 -1.95
CA VAL A 81 -21.83 -3.46 -2.33
C VAL A 81 -22.75 -2.60 -1.43
N LEU A 82 -23.61 -1.76 -2.00
CA LEU A 82 -24.52 -0.95 -1.19
C LEU A 82 -25.64 -1.83 -0.60
N ASP A 83 -25.89 -1.69 0.70
CA ASP A 83 -27.08 -2.26 1.34
C ASP A 83 -28.30 -1.36 1.10
N ASP A 84 -29.41 -1.94 0.67
CA ASP A 84 -30.64 -1.24 0.28
C ASP A 84 -31.34 -0.58 1.49
N GLN A 85 -30.99 -0.99 2.72
CA GLN A 85 -31.59 -0.43 3.94
C GLN A 85 -31.22 1.03 4.21
N SER A 86 -30.18 1.57 3.55
CA SER A 86 -29.55 2.81 4.01
C SER A 86 -30.13 4.11 3.43
N LEU A 87 -31.07 4.06 2.49
CA LEU A 87 -31.60 5.26 1.83
C LEU A 87 -33.13 5.18 1.67
N GLU A 88 -33.87 5.85 2.55
CA GLU A 88 -35.31 6.18 2.38
C GLU A 88 -35.60 7.14 1.21
N VAL A 89 -34.69 7.24 0.23
CA VAL A 89 -34.83 8.12 -0.92
C VAL A 89 -35.69 7.42 -1.96
N SER A 90 -37.01 7.50 -1.76
CA SER A 90 -38.12 7.65 -2.74
C SER A 90 -37.85 7.39 -4.24
N LYS A 91 -37.08 6.37 -4.61
CA LYS A 91 -36.87 5.97 -6.02
C LYS A 91 -37.88 4.88 -6.40
N PRO A 92 -38.58 5.03 -7.54
CA PRO A 92 -39.75 4.20 -7.90
C PRO A 92 -39.42 2.85 -8.57
N CYS A 93 -38.15 2.43 -8.64
CA CYS A 93 -37.80 1.13 -9.21
C CYS A 93 -37.64 0.13 -8.07
N GLY A 94 -38.38 -0.99 -8.10
CA GLY A 94 -38.38 -2.05 -7.08
C GLY A 94 -36.99 -2.63 -6.84
N ARG A 95 -36.23 -2.00 -5.94
CA ARG A 95 -34.89 -2.42 -5.57
C ARG A 95 -34.96 -3.69 -4.74
N ILE A 96 -33.97 -4.54 -4.98
CA ILE A 96 -33.87 -5.87 -4.40
C ILE A 96 -33.07 -5.71 -3.11
N GLN A 97 -33.71 -6.01 -1.98
CA GLN A 97 -33.02 -6.16 -0.70
C GLN A 97 -31.97 -7.26 -0.83
N TYR A 98 -30.72 -6.91 -0.58
CA TYR A 98 -29.64 -7.89 -0.65
C TYR A 98 -29.64 -8.77 0.60
N ASN A 99 -29.93 -10.06 0.43
CA ASN A 99 -29.86 -11.02 1.52
C ASN A 99 -28.45 -11.56 1.66
N ARG A 100 -27.62 -10.90 2.49
CA ARG A 100 -26.25 -11.33 2.78
C ARG A 100 -26.16 -12.81 3.17
N GLN A 101 -27.03 -13.24 4.09
CA GLN A 101 -27.03 -14.62 4.56
C GLN A 101 -27.33 -15.59 3.41
N GLY A 102 -28.34 -15.27 2.59
CA GLY A 102 -28.68 -16.04 1.40
C GLY A 102 -27.54 -16.12 0.38
N PHE A 103 -26.75 -15.06 0.22
CA PHE A 103 -25.58 -15.10 -0.67
C PHE A 103 -24.53 -16.07 -0.14
N CYS A 104 -24.28 -16.04 1.16
CA CYS A 104 -23.32 -16.95 1.79
C CYS A 104 -23.81 -18.40 1.71
N GLU A 105 -25.11 -18.65 1.94
CA GLU A 105 -25.72 -19.96 1.75
C GLU A 105 -25.61 -20.45 0.31
N LEU A 106 -25.79 -19.57 -0.67
CA LEU A 106 -25.55 -19.87 -2.09
C LEU A 106 -24.08 -20.25 -2.32
N ILE A 107 -23.11 -19.46 -1.86
CA ILE A 107 -21.68 -19.79 -2.00
C ILE A 107 -21.37 -21.17 -1.37
N ARG A 108 -21.94 -21.50 -0.21
CA ARG A 108 -21.77 -22.82 0.43
C ARG A 108 -22.38 -23.96 -0.39
N SER A 109 -23.50 -23.70 -1.07
CA SER A 109 -24.21 -24.72 -1.86
C SER A 109 -23.51 -25.06 -3.17
N LEU A 110 -22.66 -24.18 -3.67
CA LEU A 110 -21.99 -24.35 -4.95
C LEU A 110 -20.80 -25.31 -4.84
N PRO A 111 -20.56 -26.15 -5.86
CA PRO A 111 -19.43 -27.06 -5.90
C PRO A 111 -18.11 -26.34 -6.30
N ILE A 112 -17.90 -25.12 -5.82
CA ILE A 112 -16.70 -24.32 -6.09
C ILE A 112 -15.79 -24.30 -4.87
N LYS A 113 -14.47 -24.30 -5.10
CA LYS A 113 -13.47 -24.14 -4.05
C LYS A 113 -12.79 -22.80 -4.24
N LEU A 114 -13.19 -21.82 -3.44
CA LEU A 114 -12.56 -20.50 -3.44
C LEU A 114 -11.25 -20.55 -2.63
N ASP A 115 -10.16 -20.08 -3.22
CA ASP A 115 -8.88 -19.86 -2.54
C ASP A 115 -8.76 -18.42 -2.01
N SER A 116 -9.57 -17.49 -2.54
CA SER A 116 -9.70 -16.11 -2.08
C SER A 116 -11.17 -15.64 -2.14
N PHE A 117 -11.63 -14.96 -1.09
CA PHE A 117 -13.00 -14.43 -1.03
C PHE A 117 -13.04 -13.08 -0.33
N LEU A 118 -13.61 -12.06 -0.98
CA LEU A 118 -13.99 -10.79 -0.37
C LEU A 118 -15.45 -10.51 -0.66
N PHE A 119 -16.19 -10.16 0.38
CA PHE A 119 -17.55 -9.69 0.23
C PHE A 119 -17.83 -8.57 1.24
N SER A 120 -17.77 -7.32 0.77
CA SER A 120 -17.93 -6.14 1.62
C SER A 120 -19.12 -5.27 1.23
N PHE A 121 -19.70 -4.65 2.25
CA PHE A 121 -20.84 -3.75 2.09
C PHE A 121 -20.44 -2.31 2.41
N LEU A 122 -20.94 -1.38 1.61
CA LEU A 122 -20.93 0.03 1.98
C LEU A 122 -22.25 0.34 2.67
N SER A 123 -22.28 0.24 4.00
CA SER A 123 -23.41 0.67 4.81
C SER A 123 -23.01 1.84 5.72
N PRO A 124 -23.68 3.00 5.64
CA PRO A 124 -23.40 4.14 6.51
C PRO A 124 -23.75 3.87 7.98
N THR A 125 -24.53 2.83 8.27
CA THR A 125 -24.99 2.48 9.63
C THR A 125 -24.24 1.31 10.26
N MET A 126 -23.44 0.56 9.51
CA MET A 126 -22.69 -0.58 10.05
C MET A 126 -21.44 -0.12 10.81
N GLN A 127 -21.66 0.41 12.01
CA GLN A 127 -20.65 0.39 13.05
C GLN A 127 -20.86 -0.89 13.88
N SER A 128 -19.85 -1.76 13.88
CA SER A 128 -19.65 -2.91 14.78
C SER A 128 -20.20 -4.29 14.38
N ASP A 129 -19.26 -5.23 14.21
CA ASP A 129 -19.29 -6.63 14.65
C ASP A 129 -20.31 -7.65 14.08
N ASP A 130 -21.08 -7.28 13.05
CA ASP A 130 -22.25 -8.03 12.54
C ASP A 130 -21.97 -9.36 11.77
N GLY A 131 -21.04 -10.18 12.23
CA GLY A 131 -20.87 -11.56 11.73
C GLY A 131 -20.15 -11.71 10.39
N THR A 132 -19.65 -10.62 9.79
CA THR A 132 -18.82 -10.66 8.57
C THR A 132 -17.65 -11.64 8.68
N GLN A 133 -16.97 -11.61 9.81
CA GLN A 133 -15.85 -12.48 10.09
C GLN A 133 -16.26 -13.95 10.18
N SER A 134 -17.40 -14.23 10.84
CA SER A 134 -17.93 -15.59 10.95
C SER A 134 -18.19 -16.15 9.56
N ILE A 135 -18.77 -15.34 8.68
CA ILE A 135 -19.06 -15.71 7.30
C ILE A 135 -17.79 -16.05 6.53
N VAL A 136 -16.78 -15.16 6.50
CA VAL A 136 -15.54 -15.41 5.73
C VAL A 136 -14.81 -16.65 6.24
N THR A 137 -14.71 -16.79 7.56
CA THR A 137 -14.05 -17.94 8.19
C THR A 137 -14.81 -19.24 7.96
N GLU A 138 -16.15 -19.19 7.89
CA GLU A 138 -16.98 -20.36 7.64
C GLU A 138 -16.99 -20.77 6.16
N LEU A 139 -17.08 -19.80 5.24
CA LEU A 139 -17.09 -20.06 3.80
C LEU A 139 -15.76 -20.64 3.32
N CYS A 140 -14.66 -20.15 3.88
CA CYS A 140 -13.33 -20.52 3.43
C CYS A 140 -12.39 -20.68 4.64
N PRO A 141 -12.51 -21.76 5.42
CA PRO A 141 -11.74 -21.95 6.66
C PRO A 141 -10.23 -22.15 6.45
N ASN A 142 -9.82 -22.46 5.22
CA ASN A 142 -8.41 -22.67 4.83
C ASN A 142 -7.87 -21.53 3.95
N LEU A 143 -8.43 -20.31 4.05
CA LEU A 143 -7.93 -19.17 3.28
C LEU A 143 -6.47 -18.88 3.62
N HIS A 144 -5.62 -19.14 2.65
CA HIS A 144 -4.26 -18.63 2.61
C HIS A 144 -4.23 -17.18 2.12
N GLU A 145 -5.32 -16.70 1.54
CA GLU A 145 -5.43 -15.36 0.99
C GLU A 145 -6.60 -14.64 1.64
N TRP A 146 -6.27 -13.55 2.33
CA TRP A 146 -7.24 -12.72 3.01
C TRP A 146 -7.35 -11.41 2.29
N CYS A 147 -8.56 -11.10 1.86
CA CYS A 147 -8.88 -9.84 1.25
C CYS A 147 -9.92 -9.16 2.14
N LEU A 148 -9.58 -7.97 2.63
CA LEU A 148 -10.38 -7.20 3.58
C LEU A 148 -10.77 -5.87 2.94
N TRP A 149 -11.98 -5.41 3.21
CA TRP A 149 -12.36 -4.05 2.88
C TRP A 149 -12.05 -3.12 4.05
N THR A 150 -11.39 -2.00 3.77
CA THR A 150 -10.96 -1.06 4.81
C THR A 150 -12.10 -0.64 5.73
N PRO A 151 -13.25 -0.11 5.24
CA PRO A 151 -14.39 0.22 6.10
C PRO A 151 -14.87 -0.90 7.03
N ASP A 152 -14.70 -2.16 6.63
CA ASP A 152 -15.15 -3.33 7.39
C ASP A 152 -14.08 -3.86 8.35
N THR A 153 -12.88 -3.27 8.32
CA THR A 153 -11.73 -3.75 9.09
C THR A 153 -11.79 -3.24 10.53
N THR A 154 -12.25 -4.08 11.45
CA THR A 154 -12.35 -3.76 12.88
C THR A 154 -11.14 -4.30 13.68
N PRO A 155 -10.89 -3.78 14.90
CA PRO A 155 -9.91 -4.38 15.81
C PRO A 155 -10.22 -5.85 16.13
N ALA A 156 -11.50 -6.21 16.25
CA ALA A 156 -11.92 -7.58 16.54
C ALA A 156 -11.58 -8.52 15.38
N LEU A 157 -11.82 -8.07 14.14
CA LEU A 157 -11.45 -8.81 12.94
C LEU A 157 -9.94 -9.07 12.88
N LEU A 158 -9.11 -8.04 13.07
CA LEU A 158 -7.65 -8.22 13.01
C LEU A 158 -7.14 -9.09 14.16
N LYS A 159 -7.69 -8.94 15.37
CA LYS A 159 -7.39 -9.82 16.51
C LYS A 159 -7.78 -11.26 16.24
N SER A 160 -8.84 -11.50 15.48
CA SER A 160 -9.21 -12.86 15.09
C SER A 160 -8.21 -13.49 14.14
N LEU A 161 -7.61 -12.70 13.24
CA LEU A 161 -6.55 -13.19 12.34
C LEU A 161 -5.32 -13.63 13.14
N GLU A 162 -5.02 -12.95 14.26
CA GLU A 162 -3.94 -13.37 15.17
C GLU A 162 -4.21 -14.74 15.82
N SER A 163 -5.48 -15.16 15.92
CA SER A 163 -5.86 -16.47 16.47
C SER A 163 -5.84 -17.61 15.45
N LEU A 164 -5.80 -17.29 14.15
CA LEU A 164 -5.72 -18.29 13.10
C LEU A 164 -4.32 -18.92 13.10
N PRO A 165 -4.20 -20.22 12.77
CA PRO A 165 -2.89 -20.82 12.55
C PRO A 165 -2.14 -20.05 11.45
N ASN A 166 -0.81 -20.09 11.46
CA ASN A 166 0.08 -19.42 10.49
C ASN A 166 -0.14 -19.95 9.06
N VAL A 167 -1.27 -19.59 8.46
CA VAL A 167 -1.73 -20.03 7.14
C VAL A 167 -1.90 -18.85 6.20
N ILE A 168 -2.00 -17.62 6.72
CA ILE A 168 -2.18 -16.42 5.90
C ILE A 168 -0.90 -16.15 5.14
N THR A 169 -0.99 -16.31 3.82
CA THR A 169 0.09 -16.08 2.88
C THR A 169 -0.09 -14.83 2.03
N ASN A 170 -1.29 -14.28 1.91
CA ASN A 170 -1.54 -13.02 1.21
C ASN A 170 -2.55 -12.21 2.03
N LEU A 171 -2.28 -10.92 2.22
CA LEU A 171 -3.18 -9.99 2.88
C LEU A 171 -3.37 -8.76 1.99
N GLU A 172 -4.56 -8.64 1.44
CA GLU A 172 -5.01 -7.51 0.66
C GLU A 172 -6.01 -6.71 1.50
N LEU A 173 -5.74 -5.43 1.71
CA LEU A 173 -6.73 -4.47 2.19
C LEU A 173 -7.16 -3.62 1.00
N CYS A 174 -8.30 -3.97 0.43
CA CYS A 174 -8.98 -3.16 -0.55
C CYS A 174 -9.41 -1.84 0.13
N TRP A 175 -8.82 -0.74 -0.34
CA TRP A 175 -8.98 0.58 0.26
C TRP A 175 -9.81 1.50 -0.63
N ASN A 176 -10.67 2.32 0.00
CA ASN A 176 -11.65 3.20 -0.65
C ASN A 176 -11.16 4.64 -0.87
N TYR A 177 -9.92 4.85 -1.34
CA TYR A 177 -9.46 6.22 -1.55
C TYR A 177 -9.90 6.65 -2.94
N LEU A 178 -10.98 7.41 -3.01
CA LEU A 178 -11.41 8.10 -4.23
C LEU A 178 -10.23 8.94 -4.75
N GLU A 179 -9.55 8.45 -5.78
CA GLU A 179 -8.52 9.21 -6.51
C GLU A 179 -9.07 10.50 -7.15
N ASP A 180 -10.40 10.66 -7.20
CA ASP A 180 -11.05 11.72 -7.99
C ASP A 180 -11.95 12.70 -7.22
N SER A 181 -12.33 12.44 -5.96
CA SER A 181 -13.22 13.39 -5.27
C SER A 181 -12.49 14.59 -4.68
N GLY A 182 -11.15 14.51 -4.48
CA GLY A 182 -10.27 15.59 -4.03
C GLY A 182 -10.68 16.27 -2.70
N THR A 183 -11.72 15.78 -2.04
CA THR A 183 -12.45 16.50 -0.99
C THR A 183 -12.49 15.73 0.31
N GLN A 184 -12.08 14.47 0.39
CA GLN A 184 -11.97 13.78 1.68
C GLN A 184 -10.59 14.00 2.31
N PRO A 185 -10.53 14.49 3.55
CA PRO A 185 -9.26 14.65 4.25
C PRO A 185 -8.66 13.29 4.54
N CYS A 186 -7.37 13.14 4.24
CA CYS A 186 -6.61 11.99 4.69
C CYS A 186 -6.53 12.09 6.21
N GLY A 187 -7.38 11.39 6.97
CA GLY A 187 -7.28 11.40 8.44
C GLY A 187 -8.58 11.61 9.21
N GLN A 188 -9.74 11.34 8.59
CA GLN A 188 -10.94 11.14 9.42
C GLN A 188 -10.73 9.95 10.37
N ASP A 189 -11.35 9.96 11.56
CA ASP A 189 -11.06 8.99 12.64
C ASP A 189 -11.14 7.52 12.19
N SER A 190 -12.05 7.19 11.25
CA SER A 190 -12.17 5.85 10.65
C SER A 190 -11.00 5.50 9.74
N GLU A 191 -10.42 6.47 9.03
CA GLU A 191 -9.28 6.30 8.14
C GLU A 191 -7.95 6.15 8.90
N VAL A 192 -7.83 6.70 10.11
CA VAL A 192 -6.59 6.53 10.90
C VAL A 192 -6.58 5.19 11.62
N GLN A 193 -7.76 4.67 12.00
CA GLN A 193 -7.84 3.46 12.82
C GLN A 193 -7.39 2.21 12.05
N VAL A 194 -7.84 2.01 10.80
CA VAL A 194 -7.52 0.79 10.05
C VAL A 194 -6.03 0.65 9.75
N PRO A 195 -5.33 1.67 9.20
CA PRO A 195 -3.88 1.57 8.98
C PRO A 195 -3.10 1.41 10.29
N ARG A 196 -3.57 1.98 11.40
CA ARG A 196 -2.99 1.75 12.74
C ARG A 196 -3.12 0.30 13.17
N LEU A 197 -4.30 -0.28 13.02
CA LEU A 197 -4.54 -1.67 13.38
C LEU A 197 -3.77 -2.62 12.46
N LEU A 198 -3.69 -2.32 11.16
CA LEU A 198 -2.84 -3.06 10.23
C LEU A 198 -1.37 -2.98 10.63
N HIS A 199 -0.86 -1.79 10.97
CA HIS A 199 0.50 -1.64 11.47
C HIS A 199 0.75 -2.51 12.70
N GLN A 200 -0.16 -2.46 13.68
CA GLN A 200 -0.07 -3.27 14.88
C GLN A 200 -0.07 -4.77 14.55
N TYR A 201 -0.97 -5.20 13.67
CA TYR A 201 -1.05 -6.58 13.20
C TYR A 201 0.27 -7.03 12.54
N LEU A 202 0.85 -6.22 11.64
CA LEU A 202 2.12 -6.52 10.99
C LEU A 202 3.31 -6.57 11.97
N CYS A 203 3.28 -5.77 13.04
CA CYS A 203 4.31 -5.79 14.10
C CYS A 203 4.15 -6.99 15.06
N ASN A 204 2.90 -7.42 15.31
CA ASN A 204 2.57 -8.43 16.32
C ASN A 204 2.42 -9.84 15.76
N SER A 205 2.40 -10.01 14.44
CA SER A 205 2.11 -11.30 13.82
C SER A 205 3.38 -11.95 13.26
N PRO A 206 4.15 -12.69 14.08
CA PRO A 206 5.32 -13.44 13.65
C PRO A 206 4.88 -14.60 12.77
N HIS A 207 3.61 -15.01 12.90
CA HIS A 207 2.87 -15.97 12.10
C HIS A 207 2.47 -15.40 10.73
N LEU A 208 2.97 -14.24 10.32
CA LEU A 208 2.94 -13.81 8.92
C LEU A 208 4.21 -14.25 8.20
N LEU A 209 4.83 -15.37 8.62
CA LEU A 209 5.98 -15.97 7.92
C LEU A 209 5.66 -16.28 6.46
N HIS A 210 4.39 -16.54 6.18
CA HIS A 210 3.94 -16.84 4.84
C HIS A 210 3.37 -15.63 4.11
N LEU A 211 3.18 -14.48 4.76
CA LEU A 211 2.70 -13.29 4.08
C LEU A 211 3.71 -12.93 2.98
N LYS A 212 3.32 -13.18 1.74
CA LYS A 212 4.05 -12.95 0.51
C LYS A 212 3.62 -11.63 -0.10
N SER A 213 2.35 -11.24 -0.04
CA SER A 213 1.82 -9.99 -0.60
C SER A 213 1.06 -9.15 0.43
N LEU A 214 1.36 -7.86 0.50
CA LEU A 214 0.62 -6.86 1.27
C LEU A 214 0.13 -5.75 0.33
N GLN A 215 -1.18 -5.48 0.29
CA GLN A 215 -1.76 -4.36 -0.45
C GLN A 215 -2.56 -3.47 0.49
N ALA A 216 -2.13 -2.23 0.78
CA ALA A 216 -2.85 -1.37 1.73
C ALA A 216 -2.47 0.11 1.65
N ALA A 217 -3.37 0.98 2.13
CA ALA A 217 -2.98 2.31 2.58
C ALA A 217 -2.19 2.19 3.89
N TYR A 218 -1.06 2.89 3.99
CA TYR A 218 -0.13 2.72 5.10
C TYR A 218 0.46 4.04 5.58
N PRO A 219 0.48 4.32 6.90
CA PRO A 219 0.93 5.59 7.41
C PRO A 219 2.46 5.61 7.51
N LEU A 220 3.09 6.64 6.95
CA LEU A 220 4.53 6.86 7.04
C LEU A 220 5.06 6.82 8.48
N ARG A 221 4.28 7.38 9.42
CA ARG A 221 4.60 7.43 10.87
C ARG A 221 4.81 6.05 11.48
N GLY A 222 4.16 5.00 10.95
CA GLY A 222 4.38 3.62 11.40
C GLY A 222 5.79 3.09 11.05
N MET A 223 6.46 3.68 10.05
CA MET A 223 7.82 3.34 9.66
C MET A 223 8.88 4.25 10.29
N ASP A 224 8.50 5.44 10.74
CA ASP A 224 9.42 6.45 11.28
C ASP A 224 9.78 6.19 12.75
N LEU A 225 10.62 5.19 12.97
CA LEU A 225 11.04 4.73 14.31
C LEU A 225 11.64 5.82 15.20
N HIS A 226 12.23 6.87 14.59
CA HIS A 226 12.94 7.93 15.30
C HIS A 226 12.23 9.29 15.21
N ARG A 227 11.02 9.34 14.64
CA ARG A 227 10.22 10.56 14.46
C ARG A 227 10.98 11.66 13.69
N ARG A 228 11.72 11.26 12.67
CA ARG A 228 12.55 12.15 11.83
C ARG A 228 11.81 12.75 10.67
N VAL A 229 10.55 12.38 10.39
CA VAL A 229 9.75 13.00 9.33
C VAL A 229 9.65 14.53 9.50
N GLY A 230 9.76 15.01 10.74
CA GLY A 230 9.86 16.44 11.07
C GLY A 230 11.17 17.12 10.62
N PHE A 231 12.15 16.41 10.05
CA PHE A 231 13.33 17.00 9.41
C PHE A 231 13.04 17.52 8.00
N SER A 232 11.75 17.65 7.65
CA SER A 232 11.27 18.21 6.40
C SER A 232 11.81 19.62 6.08
N TRP A 233 12.45 20.28 7.05
CA TRP A 233 12.83 21.71 7.07
C TRP A 233 14.32 21.98 6.84
N LEU A 234 15.05 21.17 6.06
CA LEU A 234 16.39 21.56 5.56
C LEU A 234 16.35 22.78 4.59
N THR A 235 15.37 23.66 4.78
CA THR A 235 15.24 25.01 4.23
C THR A 235 15.12 25.98 5.41
N PRO A 236 16.02 26.97 5.54
CA PRO A 236 16.09 27.83 6.71
C PRO A 236 14.80 28.67 6.92
N ASN A 237 14.43 28.87 8.20
CA ASN A 237 13.40 29.81 8.73
C ASN A 237 12.01 29.27 9.14
N THR A 238 11.84 27.99 9.46
CA THR A 238 10.58 27.51 10.07
C THR A 238 10.84 27.01 11.49
N GLU A 239 10.38 27.77 12.48
CA GLU A 239 10.40 27.36 13.89
C GLU A 239 9.44 26.17 14.07
N PHE A 240 9.98 24.97 14.19
CA PHE A 240 9.17 23.83 14.60
C PHE A 240 9.25 23.70 16.12
N PRO A 241 8.14 23.89 16.85
CA PRO A 241 8.14 23.47 18.23
C PRO A 241 8.21 21.94 18.21
N TRP A 242 9.28 21.39 18.78
CA TRP A 242 9.26 20.07 19.42
C TRP A 242 8.29 20.14 20.60
N SER A 243 7.06 20.57 20.39
CA SER A 243 6.03 20.53 21.41
C SER A 243 5.83 19.05 21.67
N ALA A 244 5.94 18.68 22.94
CA ALA A 244 5.54 17.38 23.45
C ALA A 244 4.01 17.17 23.33
N SER A 245 3.38 17.71 22.28
CA SER A 245 1.94 17.78 22.08
C SER A 245 1.34 16.38 22.12
N GLU A 246 0.07 16.37 22.52
CA GLU A 246 -0.72 15.29 23.10
C GLU A 246 -1.04 14.14 22.15
N ASP A 247 -0.01 13.60 21.51
CA ASP A 247 -0.09 12.66 20.40
C ASP A 247 -0.28 11.20 20.85
N ARG A 248 -1.09 11.01 21.89
CA ARG A 248 -1.60 9.68 22.26
C ARG A 248 -2.52 9.10 21.19
N LYS A 249 -2.98 9.90 20.23
CA LYS A 249 -3.78 9.44 19.08
C LYS A 249 -2.95 8.87 17.94
N HIS A 250 -1.64 9.10 17.93
CA HIS A 250 -0.81 8.76 16.78
C HIS A 250 -0.49 7.28 16.66
N ILE A 251 -0.23 6.86 15.42
CA ILE A 251 0.32 5.53 15.16
C ILE A 251 1.70 5.45 15.81
N GLN A 252 1.81 4.56 16.79
CA GLN A 252 3.08 4.26 17.42
C GLN A 252 3.98 3.54 16.41
N PRO A 253 5.21 4.02 16.14
CA PRO A 253 6.09 3.37 15.18
C PRO A 253 6.51 1.99 15.67
N GLY A 254 6.74 1.05 14.75
CA GLY A 254 7.01 -0.34 15.09
C GLY A 254 7.78 -1.05 13.99
N ILE A 255 8.34 -2.21 14.29
CA ILE A 255 9.08 -3.03 13.34
C ILE A 255 8.20 -4.21 12.93
N TRP A 256 7.89 -4.34 11.64
CA TRP A 256 7.11 -5.48 11.17
C TRP A 256 7.81 -6.80 11.47
N ALA A 257 7.03 -7.79 11.89
CA ALA A 257 7.50 -9.15 12.15
C ALA A 257 7.60 -10.00 10.86
N CYS A 258 6.93 -9.61 9.77
CA CYS A 258 6.85 -10.34 8.50
C CYS A 258 8.13 -10.22 7.64
N ARG A 259 9.26 -10.79 8.10
CA ARG A 259 10.58 -10.71 7.43
C ARG A 259 10.65 -11.39 6.05
N LYS A 260 9.75 -12.35 5.79
CA LYS A 260 9.74 -13.18 4.58
C LYS A 260 8.84 -12.62 3.47
N LEU A 261 8.39 -11.37 3.62
CA LEU A 261 7.56 -10.69 2.65
C LEU A 261 8.29 -10.59 1.31
N LYS A 262 7.63 -11.05 0.24
CA LYS A 262 8.17 -11.07 -1.13
C LYS A 262 7.62 -9.94 -1.98
N LYS A 263 6.43 -9.46 -1.69
CA LYS A 263 5.64 -8.51 -2.47
C LYS A 263 5.01 -7.49 -1.54
N VAL A 264 5.22 -6.23 -1.84
CA VAL A 264 4.65 -5.09 -1.11
C VAL A 264 4.02 -4.15 -2.12
N GLU A 265 2.75 -3.82 -1.93
CA GLU A 265 1.97 -2.82 -2.67
C GLU A 265 1.39 -1.83 -1.66
N LEU A 266 2.01 -0.66 -1.49
CA LEU A 266 1.56 0.30 -0.49
C LEU A 266 1.16 1.60 -1.14
N VAL A 267 0.03 2.13 -0.70
CA VAL A 267 -0.27 3.56 -0.84
C VAL A 267 0.19 4.23 0.44
N VAL A 268 1.26 5.00 0.40
CA VAL A 268 1.81 5.64 1.60
C VAL A 268 1.08 6.96 1.85
N HIS A 269 0.59 7.14 3.08
CA HIS A 269 -0.11 8.33 3.53
C HIS A 269 0.61 8.99 4.71
N ASP A 270 0.43 10.31 4.84
CA ASP A 270 0.79 11.05 6.06
C ASP A 270 -0.33 12.03 6.41
N HIS A 271 -1.00 11.71 7.51
CA HIS A 271 -2.19 12.38 8.01
C HIS A 271 -1.88 13.45 9.06
N GLU A 272 -0.62 13.55 9.49
CA GLU A 272 -0.29 14.21 10.76
C GLU A 272 0.57 15.47 10.54
N GLY A 273 0.53 16.02 9.33
CA GLY A 273 1.05 17.35 8.98
C GLY A 273 2.47 17.38 8.45
N SER A 274 3.21 16.28 8.58
CA SER A 274 4.41 16.04 7.79
C SER A 274 3.95 15.72 6.36
N GLN A 275 4.19 16.61 5.41
CA GLN A 275 3.83 16.31 4.03
C GLN A 275 4.78 15.20 3.54
N ILE A 276 4.27 14.14 2.89
CA ILE A 276 5.11 13.19 2.14
C ILE A 276 5.63 13.91 0.90
N SER A 277 6.39 14.98 1.06
CA SER A 277 6.92 15.81 -0.01
C SER A 277 8.37 16.15 0.27
N THR A 278 9.05 15.33 1.08
CA THR A 278 10.44 15.55 1.46
C THR A 278 11.32 14.33 1.19
N PRO A 279 12.63 14.54 0.94
CA PRO A 279 13.59 13.45 0.84
C PRO A 279 13.65 12.57 2.10
N VAL A 280 13.39 13.13 3.29
CA VAL A 280 13.40 12.40 4.57
C VAL A 280 12.31 11.33 4.60
N SER A 281 11.09 11.66 4.17
CA SER A 281 9.98 10.69 4.07
C SER A 281 10.37 9.49 3.19
N SER A 282 11.04 9.76 2.08
CA SER A 282 11.49 8.70 1.15
C SER A 282 12.61 7.86 1.75
N ARG A 283 13.57 8.49 2.45
CA ARG A 283 14.64 7.79 3.20
C ARG A 283 14.05 6.84 4.24
N ILE A 284 13.01 7.26 4.96
CA ILE A 284 12.30 6.43 5.93
C ILE A 284 11.65 5.23 5.21
N ILE A 285 10.88 5.43 4.15
CA ILE A 285 10.19 4.35 3.44
C ILE A 285 11.18 3.32 2.90
N PHE A 286 12.16 3.77 2.09
CA PHE A 286 13.12 2.87 1.46
C PHE A 286 14.06 2.22 2.47
N GLY A 287 14.55 2.99 3.45
CA GLY A 287 15.42 2.50 4.51
C GLY A 287 14.73 1.43 5.35
N TYR A 288 13.48 1.68 5.76
CA TYR A 288 12.68 0.75 6.55
C TYR A 288 12.46 -0.56 5.78
N LEU A 289 11.90 -0.49 4.57
CA LEU A 289 11.63 -1.70 3.76
C LEU A 289 12.91 -2.51 3.50
N SER A 290 14.02 -1.84 3.19
CA SER A 290 15.31 -2.51 2.91
C SER A 290 15.87 -3.34 4.06
N ARG A 291 15.57 -2.95 5.31
CA ARG A 291 16.05 -3.62 6.53
C ARG A 291 15.03 -4.58 7.11
N VAL A 292 13.76 -4.19 7.09
CA VAL A 292 12.66 -4.88 7.74
C VAL A 292 12.20 -6.09 6.92
N CYS A 293 12.23 -5.98 5.58
CA CYS A 293 11.78 -7.02 4.67
C CYS A 293 12.87 -7.36 3.65
N PRO A 294 13.97 -8.03 4.06
CA PRO A 294 15.12 -8.29 3.19
C PRO A 294 14.83 -9.25 2.02
N GLU A 295 13.72 -9.97 2.06
CA GLU A 295 13.32 -10.99 1.08
C GLU A 295 12.42 -10.46 -0.05
N LEU A 296 12.22 -9.14 -0.13
CA LEU A 296 11.36 -8.51 -1.14
C LEU A 296 11.88 -8.78 -2.56
N GLU A 297 10.96 -9.27 -3.40
CA GLU A 297 11.08 -9.53 -4.83
C GLU A 297 10.32 -8.47 -5.66
N PHE A 298 9.23 -7.92 -5.11
CA PHE A 298 8.37 -6.93 -5.73
C PHE A 298 8.03 -5.81 -4.74
N VAL A 299 8.22 -4.56 -5.19
CA VAL A 299 7.85 -3.37 -4.43
C VAL A 299 7.06 -2.43 -5.35
N ASP A 300 5.82 -2.13 -5.02
CA ASP A 300 4.98 -1.10 -5.63
C ASP A 300 4.61 -0.08 -4.55
N LEU A 301 5.19 1.12 -4.66
CA LEU A 301 4.94 2.21 -3.74
C LEU A 301 4.18 3.30 -4.49
N ARG A 302 3.06 3.69 -3.92
CA ARG A 302 2.19 4.74 -4.43
C ARG A 302 1.98 5.79 -3.35
N VAL A 303 1.56 6.96 -3.77
CA VAL A 303 1.06 8.02 -2.90
C VAL A 303 -0.23 8.55 -3.52
N PRO A 304 -1.21 9.02 -2.72
CA PRO A 304 -2.45 9.54 -3.29
C PRO A 304 -2.18 10.79 -4.15
N ARG A 305 -3.03 11.05 -5.14
CA ARG A 305 -2.87 12.20 -6.05
C ARG A 305 -2.75 13.54 -5.33
N VAL A 306 -3.63 13.73 -4.34
CA VAL A 306 -3.69 14.87 -3.46
C VAL A 306 -3.95 14.35 -2.06
N CYS A 307 -3.49 15.09 -1.06
CA CYS A 307 -3.76 14.80 0.32
C CYS A 307 -3.95 16.08 1.11
N ARG A 308 -4.64 16.00 2.25
CA ARG A 308 -4.75 17.09 3.23
C ARG A 308 -4.84 16.50 4.63
N LYS A 309 -4.25 17.19 5.59
CA LYS A 309 -4.18 16.78 7.00
C LYS A 309 -5.58 16.73 7.64
N ASP A 310 -6.40 17.73 7.34
CA ASP A 310 -7.74 17.93 7.91
C ASP A 310 -8.60 18.71 6.90
N PRO A 311 -9.92 18.86 7.13
CA PRO A 311 -10.80 19.57 6.21
C PRO A 311 -10.40 21.02 5.89
N GLU A 312 -9.70 21.69 6.79
CA GLU A 312 -9.31 23.09 6.70
C GLU A 312 -7.89 23.27 6.13
N SER A 313 -7.05 22.25 6.26
CA SER A 313 -5.69 22.26 5.72
C SER A 313 -5.69 22.32 4.19
N PRO A 314 -4.74 23.05 3.58
CA PRO A 314 -4.60 23.10 2.13
C PRO A 314 -4.27 21.70 1.58
N LEU A 315 -4.79 21.43 0.38
CA LEU A 315 -4.39 20.25 -0.38
C LEU A 315 -2.91 20.37 -0.73
N TYR A 316 -2.17 19.28 -0.54
CA TYR A 316 -0.80 19.11 -1.00
C TYR A 316 -0.70 17.88 -1.90
N GLN A 317 0.35 17.82 -2.71
CA GLN A 317 0.64 16.67 -3.58
C GLN A 317 1.78 15.87 -2.97
N PRO A 318 1.53 14.68 -2.43
CA PRO A 318 2.60 13.84 -1.93
C PRO A 318 3.46 13.31 -3.09
N VAL A 319 4.73 13.05 -2.79
CA VAL A 319 5.81 12.68 -3.69
C VAL A 319 6.75 11.71 -3.01
N ILE A 320 7.06 10.61 -3.69
CA ILE A 320 8.19 9.74 -3.33
C ILE A 320 9.42 10.21 -4.11
N PHE A 321 10.43 10.69 -3.38
CA PHE A 321 11.64 11.27 -3.94
C PHE A 321 12.54 10.18 -4.51
N LYS A 322 12.76 10.26 -5.82
CA LYS A 322 13.64 9.38 -6.61
C LYS A 322 15.08 9.88 -6.69
N ARG A 323 15.36 11.08 -6.16
CA ARG A 323 16.71 11.65 -6.08
C ARG A 323 17.61 10.81 -5.18
N LEU A 324 18.93 10.94 -5.37
CA LEU A 324 19.90 10.15 -4.62
C LEU A 324 19.81 10.38 -3.10
N ASP A 325 19.56 11.62 -2.67
CA ASP A 325 19.33 12.03 -1.28
C ASP A 325 17.98 11.56 -0.70
N GLY A 326 17.07 11.11 -1.56
CA GLY A 326 15.82 10.46 -1.17
C GLY A 326 15.98 9.01 -0.69
N GLY A 327 17.18 8.43 -0.81
CA GLY A 327 17.50 7.13 -0.24
C GLY A 327 16.98 5.92 -1.03
N MET A 328 16.54 6.09 -2.28
CA MET A 328 16.13 4.94 -3.10
C MET A 328 17.26 3.90 -3.28
N CYS A 329 18.52 4.32 -3.15
CA CYS A 329 19.69 3.46 -3.12
C CYS A 329 19.69 2.41 -1.98
N PHE A 330 18.91 2.61 -0.91
CA PHE A 330 18.72 1.59 0.14
C PHE A 330 18.19 0.26 -0.42
N LEU A 331 17.40 0.31 -1.50
CA LEU A 331 16.84 -0.88 -2.15
C LEU A 331 17.91 -1.79 -2.76
N THR A 332 19.15 -1.33 -2.93
CA THR A 332 20.28 -2.20 -3.32
C THR A 332 20.57 -3.29 -2.29
N ARG A 333 20.12 -3.15 -1.04
CA ARG A 333 20.25 -4.19 -0.02
C ARG A 333 19.28 -5.38 -0.26
N LEU A 334 18.22 -5.18 -1.04
CA LEU A 334 17.20 -6.19 -1.35
C LEU A 334 17.64 -7.07 -2.51
N LYS A 335 18.46 -8.09 -2.20
CA LYS A 335 19.12 -8.95 -3.19
C LYS A 335 18.17 -9.67 -4.16
N LYS A 336 16.92 -9.87 -3.74
CA LYS A 336 15.90 -10.57 -4.51
C LYS A 336 14.97 -9.65 -5.29
N LEU A 337 15.13 -8.33 -5.15
CA LEU A 337 14.25 -7.35 -5.78
C LEU A 337 14.36 -7.44 -7.31
N GLN A 338 13.26 -7.85 -7.94
CA GLN A 338 13.13 -7.99 -9.39
C GLN A 338 12.31 -6.86 -9.98
N LEU A 339 11.29 -6.39 -9.26
CA LEU A 339 10.38 -5.36 -9.75
C LEU A 339 10.25 -4.23 -8.74
N LEU A 340 10.47 -3.00 -9.22
CA LEU A 340 10.23 -1.77 -8.48
C LEU A 340 9.27 -0.86 -9.24
N LYS A 341 8.14 -0.53 -8.64
CA LYS A 341 7.22 0.53 -9.08
C LYS A 341 7.21 1.63 -8.02
N VAL A 342 7.46 2.86 -8.45
CA VAL A 342 7.32 4.05 -7.61
C VAL A 342 6.40 5.01 -8.36
N CYS A 343 5.13 5.01 -7.95
CA CYS A 343 4.07 5.79 -8.55
C CYS A 343 3.88 7.07 -7.74
N THR A 344 4.10 8.20 -8.40
CA THR A 344 3.72 9.51 -7.88
C THR A 344 2.91 10.16 -8.97
N GLU A 345 1.66 10.51 -8.68
CA GLU A 345 0.76 11.12 -9.67
C GLU A 345 0.98 12.63 -9.84
N ALA A 346 1.85 13.23 -9.03
CA ALA A 346 2.23 14.62 -9.19
C ALA A 346 2.99 14.80 -10.51
N TRP A 347 2.35 15.46 -11.47
CA TRP A 347 2.84 15.73 -12.83
C TRP A 347 4.17 16.51 -12.83
N SER A 348 4.54 17.12 -11.71
CA SER A 348 5.71 17.98 -11.56
C SER A 348 6.85 17.40 -10.72
N ALA A 349 6.64 16.30 -10.02
CA ALA A 349 7.65 15.78 -9.08
C ALA A 349 8.92 15.23 -9.75
N ASP A 350 8.85 14.93 -11.05
CA ASP A 350 9.96 14.34 -11.80
C ASP A 350 10.97 15.39 -12.30
N PHE A 351 10.67 16.70 -12.21
CA PHE A 351 11.49 17.75 -12.82
C PHE A 351 12.86 17.96 -12.16
N GLU A 352 13.10 17.45 -10.95
CA GLU A 352 14.38 17.64 -10.24
C GLU A 352 15.30 16.41 -10.26
N CYS A 353 14.82 15.26 -10.74
CA CYS A 353 15.66 14.07 -10.81
C CYS A 353 16.67 14.22 -11.94
N LYS A 354 17.96 13.98 -11.66
CA LYS A 354 19.06 14.00 -12.61
C LYS A 354 19.51 12.58 -12.92
N ASP A 355 20.19 12.39 -14.05
CA ASP A 355 20.71 11.06 -14.45
C ASP A 355 21.60 10.42 -13.35
N VAL A 356 22.40 11.22 -12.64
CA VAL A 356 23.26 10.74 -11.54
C VAL A 356 22.48 10.14 -10.36
N ASP A 357 21.20 10.48 -10.22
CA ASP A 357 20.35 9.98 -9.14
C ASP A 357 19.88 8.54 -9.37
N LEU A 358 19.80 8.12 -10.64
CA LEU A 358 19.18 6.87 -11.07
C LEU A 358 20.10 5.99 -11.93
N ASN A 359 21.23 6.52 -12.41
CA ASN A 359 22.16 5.79 -13.29
C ASN A 359 22.61 4.46 -12.70
N TRP A 360 22.75 4.34 -11.38
CA TRP A 360 23.21 3.16 -10.65
C TRP A 360 22.27 1.96 -10.80
N LEU A 361 21.02 2.19 -11.20
CA LEU A 361 20.06 1.14 -11.59
C LEU A 361 20.51 0.38 -12.84
N LEU A 362 21.33 1.02 -13.70
CA LEU A 362 21.89 0.42 -14.91
C LEU A 362 23.28 -0.16 -14.63
N LEU A 363 23.66 -1.18 -15.40
CA LEU A 363 25.03 -1.72 -15.36
C LEU A 363 26.07 -0.66 -15.75
N GLY A 364 25.80 0.16 -16.77
CA GLY A 364 26.69 1.24 -17.18
C GLY A 364 26.82 2.38 -16.15
N GLY A 365 25.89 2.51 -15.19
CA GLY A 365 26.00 3.52 -14.14
C GLY A 365 26.98 3.17 -13.02
N ARG A 366 27.68 2.03 -13.12
CA ARG A 366 28.54 1.49 -12.07
C ARG A 366 30.03 1.66 -12.37
N ASP A 367 30.37 2.27 -13.50
CA ASP A 367 31.76 2.53 -13.85
C ASP A 367 32.40 3.62 -12.97
N SER A 368 33.71 3.79 -13.10
CA SER A 368 34.48 4.76 -12.31
C SER A 368 34.05 6.21 -12.55
N VAL A 369 33.53 6.54 -13.74
CA VAL A 369 33.10 7.90 -14.09
C VAL A 369 31.81 8.23 -13.35
N GLU A 370 30.83 7.33 -13.39
CA GLU A 370 29.55 7.50 -12.71
C GLU A 370 29.68 7.41 -11.18
N LYS A 371 30.61 6.59 -10.67
CA LYS A 371 31.04 6.62 -9.26
C LYS A 371 31.59 8.00 -8.87
N GLN A 372 32.44 8.59 -9.71
CA GLN A 372 33.00 9.91 -9.44
C GLN A 372 31.91 11.00 -9.46
N ARG A 373 30.97 10.96 -10.40
CA ARG A 373 29.81 11.87 -10.45
C ARG A 373 28.95 11.77 -9.19
N ARG A 374 28.72 10.56 -8.66
CA ARG A 374 28.02 10.38 -7.38
C ARG A 374 28.80 10.95 -6.20
N LYS A 375 30.12 10.76 -6.16
CA LYS A 375 30.98 11.36 -5.11
C LYS A 375 30.93 12.88 -5.12
N GLU A 376 31.00 13.49 -6.30
CA GLU A 376 30.84 14.94 -6.47
C GLU A 376 29.48 15.41 -5.96
N LYS A 377 28.42 14.69 -6.34
CA LYS A 377 27.06 14.98 -5.86
C LYS A 377 26.93 14.87 -4.34
N MET A 378 27.54 13.86 -3.72
CA MET A 378 27.60 13.71 -2.26
C MET A 378 28.45 14.79 -1.58
N GLY A 379 29.41 15.38 -2.29
CA GLY A 379 30.19 16.53 -1.81
C GLY A 379 29.32 17.77 -1.57
N GLU A 380 28.26 17.94 -2.36
CA GLU A 380 27.27 19.02 -2.19
C GLU A 380 26.42 18.86 -0.91
N TRP A 381 26.44 17.69 -0.26
CA TRP A 381 25.60 17.40 0.91
C TRP A 381 26.25 17.82 2.24
N GLN A 382 27.46 18.37 2.24
CA GLN A 382 28.20 18.60 3.48
C GLN A 382 27.44 19.54 4.44
N ASP A 383 26.92 20.66 3.94
CA ASP A 383 26.15 21.61 4.74
C ASP A 383 24.86 20.95 5.30
N TRP A 384 24.19 20.13 4.50
CA TRP A 384 22.98 19.40 4.91
C TRP A 384 23.27 18.34 5.97
N LEU A 385 24.42 17.67 5.90
CA LEU A 385 24.86 16.71 6.90
C LEU A 385 25.18 17.38 8.24
N ASP A 386 25.78 18.57 8.20
CA ASP A 386 26.08 19.33 9.41
C ASP A 386 24.81 19.87 10.07
N GLU A 387 23.85 20.36 9.27
CA GLU A 387 22.52 20.78 9.74
C GLU A 387 21.72 19.58 10.30
N GLU A 388 21.66 18.45 9.58
CA GLU A 388 20.99 17.24 10.05
C GLU A 388 21.57 16.72 11.37
N LYS A 389 22.89 16.81 11.54
CA LYS A 389 23.56 16.44 12.80
C LYS A 389 23.16 17.36 13.95
N GLN A 390 23.00 18.67 13.69
CA GLN A 390 22.49 19.60 14.69
C GLN A 390 21.04 19.28 15.05
N LEU A 391 20.17 19.07 14.06
CA LEU A 391 18.76 18.72 14.28
C LEU A 391 18.60 17.41 15.07
N GLU A 392 19.42 16.40 14.78
CA GLU A 392 19.42 15.15 15.53
C GLU A 392 19.90 15.35 16.97
N ALA A 393 20.90 16.20 17.21
CA ALA A 393 21.35 16.53 18.56
C ALA A 393 20.26 17.27 19.37
N GLU A 394 19.56 18.21 18.75
CA GLU A 394 18.42 18.91 19.35
C GLU A 394 17.29 17.93 19.67
N ARG A 395 16.89 17.09 18.71
CA ARG A 395 15.86 16.06 18.89
C ARG A 395 16.16 15.15 20.09
N LEU A 396 17.42 14.72 20.22
CA LEU A 396 17.87 13.90 21.34
C LEU A 396 17.83 14.68 22.67
N ALA A 397 18.24 15.96 22.67
CA ALA A 397 18.18 16.81 23.86
C ALA A 397 16.75 17.06 24.36
N PHE A 398 15.76 17.10 23.47
CA PHE A 398 14.34 17.19 23.80
C PHE A 398 13.70 15.84 24.21
N GLY A 399 14.47 14.75 24.30
CA GLY A 399 13.98 13.43 24.72
C GLY A 399 13.16 12.67 23.66
N ALA A 400 13.05 13.19 22.43
CA ALA A 400 12.36 12.49 21.34
C ALA A 400 13.09 11.21 20.88
N GLY A 401 14.36 11.02 21.30
CA GLY A 401 15.11 9.78 21.15
C GLY A 401 14.51 8.57 21.87
N GLU A 402 13.70 8.78 22.90
CA GLU A 402 13.09 7.73 23.72
C GLU A 402 11.61 7.51 23.37
N ALA A 403 11.18 7.96 22.19
CA ALA A 403 9.81 7.77 21.72
C ALA A 403 9.40 6.29 21.88
N PRO A 404 8.22 6.01 22.45
CA PRO A 404 7.81 4.65 22.69
C PRO A 404 7.63 3.93 21.36
N ILE A 405 8.34 2.83 21.17
CA ILE A 405 8.21 1.96 20.00
C ILE A 405 7.19 0.89 20.31
N LEU A 406 6.33 0.58 19.35
CA LEU A 406 5.34 -0.46 19.45
C LEU A 406 6.07 -1.79 19.64
N LYS A 407 5.93 -2.35 20.85
CA LYS A 407 6.40 -3.69 21.18
C LYS A 407 5.25 -4.67 20.99
N SER A 408 5.60 -5.91 20.65
CA SER A 408 4.62 -6.99 20.60
C SER A 408 3.86 -7.08 21.93
N THR A 409 2.54 -7.23 21.84
CA THR A 409 1.70 -7.54 23.00
C THR A 409 1.89 -8.97 23.48
N ASP A 410 2.36 -9.87 22.62
CA ASP A 410 2.74 -11.23 22.98
C ASP A 410 4.16 -11.25 23.56
N PRO A 411 4.34 -11.59 24.86
CA PRO A 411 5.64 -11.67 25.50
C PRO A 411 6.57 -12.74 24.91
N MET A 412 6.04 -13.69 24.13
CA MET A 412 6.83 -14.72 23.44
C MET A 412 7.56 -14.19 22.21
N ILE A 413 7.18 -13.01 21.71
CA ILE A 413 7.82 -12.39 20.54
C ILE A 413 8.81 -11.35 21.05
N PRO A 414 10.12 -11.68 21.10
CA PRO A 414 11.11 -10.72 21.54
C PRO A 414 11.19 -9.54 20.57
N PHE A 415 11.33 -8.34 21.12
CA PHE A 415 11.63 -7.17 20.32
C PHE A 415 12.95 -7.38 19.56
N ASP A 416 12.92 -7.16 18.24
CA ASP A 416 14.06 -7.37 17.36
C ASP A 416 15.07 -6.23 17.52
N ASN A 417 15.82 -6.28 18.62
CA ASN A 417 16.87 -5.31 18.91
C ASN A 417 17.89 -5.23 17.78
N LYS A 418 18.18 -6.34 17.09
CA LYS A 418 19.16 -6.34 16.01
C LYS A 418 18.70 -5.46 14.85
N VAL A 419 17.47 -5.64 14.37
CA VAL A 419 16.92 -4.80 13.29
C VAL A 419 16.74 -3.36 13.76
N TYR A 420 16.30 -3.15 15.01
CA TYR A 420 16.20 -1.80 15.57
C TYR A 420 17.55 -1.04 15.53
N HIS A 421 18.65 -1.68 15.95
CA HIS A 421 19.98 -1.08 15.89
C HIS A 421 20.46 -0.83 14.46
N GLN A 422 20.06 -1.68 13.49
CA GLN A 422 20.35 -1.45 12.07
C GLN A 422 19.58 -0.25 11.50
N LEU A 423 18.47 0.13 12.13
CA LEU A 423 17.62 1.26 11.76
C LEU A 423 17.94 2.52 12.57
N LYS A 424 19.02 2.56 13.35
CA LYS A 424 19.38 3.72 14.19
C LYS A 424 19.52 5.03 13.38
N ASP A 425 19.98 4.92 12.12
CA ASP A 425 20.21 6.06 11.22
C ASP A 425 19.07 6.22 10.20
N LEU A 426 17.95 5.50 10.36
CA LEU A 426 16.81 5.53 9.45
C LEU A 426 16.30 6.96 9.23
N GLY A 427 16.19 7.38 7.98
CA GLY A 427 15.73 8.72 7.64
C GLY A 427 16.84 9.76 7.62
N LEU A 428 18.08 9.45 7.99
CA LEU A 428 19.23 10.36 7.92
C LEU A 428 19.95 10.28 6.56
N LEU A 429 20.50 11.41 6.12
CA LEU A 429 21.26 11.57 4.90
C LEU A 429 22.65 10.93 5.05
N SER A 430 23.17 10.92 6.27
CA SER A 430 24.40 10.18 6.62
C SER A 430 24.29 8.69 6.28
N GLU A 431 23.12 8.06 6.48
CA GLU A 431 22.92 6.65 6.10
C GLU A 431 22.92 6.47 4.57
N VAL A 432 22.28 7.40 3.83
CA VAL A 432 22.28 7.39 2.36
C VAL A 432 23.71 7.48 1.82
N LYS A 433 24.50 8.43 2.34
CA LYS A 433 25.91 8.59 1.98
C LYS A 433 26.70 7.31 2.22
N ALA A 434 26.56 6.70 3.40
CA ALA A 434 27.24 5.45 3.73
C ALA A 434 26.88 4.30 2.76
N VAL A 435 25.63 4.23 2.30
CA VAL A 435 25.19 3.22 1.32
C VAL A 435 25.79 3.46 -0.05
N ILE A 436 25.84 4.70 -0.52
CA ILE A 436 26.43 5.03 -1.82
C ILE A 436 27.94 4.75 -1.80
N GLU A 437 28.63 5.14 -0.73
CA GLU A 437 30.04 4.80 -0.52
C GLU A 437 30.25 3.28 -0.52
N GLU A 438 29.34 2.53 0.11
CA GLU A 438 29.33 1.07 0.11
C GLU A 438 29.13 0.49 -1.31
N MET A 439 28.19 1.03 -2.10
CA MET A 439 27.94 0.65 -3.49
C MET A 439 29.15 0.94 -4.40
N ASP A 440 29.86 2.03 -4.12
CA ASP A 440 30.96 2.53 -4.96
C ASP A 440 32.31 1.85 -4.67
N ARG A 441 32.38 0.95 -3.67
CA ARG A 441 33.59 0.16 -3.36
C ARG A 441 34.10 -0.61 -4.61
N GLU A 442 35.41 -0.87 -4.65
CA GLU A 442 36.07 -1.46 -5.83
C GLU A 442 35.60 -2.88 -6.16
N LYS A 443 35.34 -3.68 -5.11
CA LYS A 443 34.66 -4.96 -5.29
C LYS A 443 33.18 -4.64 -5.48
N GLU A 444 32.70 -4.76 -6.71
CA GLU A 444 31.27 -4.67 -6.98
C GLU A 444 30.55 -5.55 -5.99
N PRO A 445 29.63 -4.98 -5.20
CA PRO A 445 28.91 -5.81 -4.28
C PRO A 445 28.04 -6.77 -5.08
N GLU A 446 28.15 -8.08 -4.80
CA GLU A 446 27.32 -9.13 -5.40
C GLU A 446 25.80 -8.86 -5.24
N TYR A 447 25.43 -7.90 -4.40
CA TYR A 447 24.06 -7.58 -4.05
C TYR A 447 23.41 -6.45 -4.84
N LEU A 448 24.07 -5.79 -5.81
CA LEU A 448 23.40 -4.75 -6.59
C LEU A 448 22.28 -5.36 -7.46
N SER A 449 21.05 -5.33 -6.93
CA SER A 449 19.86 -5.95 -7.50
C SER A 449 19.74 -5.61 -8.98
N ARG A 450 19.55 -6.66 -9.79
CA ARG A 450 19.25 -6.50 -11.21
C ARG A 450 17.74 -6.46 -11.34
N PHE A 451 17.22 -5.24 -11.45
CA PHE A 451 15.81 -5.02 -11.72
C PHE A 451 15.46 -5.65 -13.08
N ALA A 452 14.56 -6.62 -13.05
CA ALA A 452 13.92 -7.11 -14.27
C ALA A 452 12.97 -6.04 -14.83
N GLU A 453 12.24 -5.39 -13.92
CA GLU A 453 11.24 -4.38 -14.25
C GLU A 453 11.32 -3.17 -13.32
N LEU A 454 11.11 -2.00 -13.91
CA LEU A 454 11.06 -0.72 -13.24
C LEU A 454 9.85 0.06 -13.78
N SER A 455 9.15 0.78 -12.91
CA SER A 455 8.18 1.78 -13.33
C SER A 455 8.25 3.01 -12.45
N PHE A 456 8.20 4.17 -13.11
CA PHE A 456 8.01 5.46 -12.47
C PHE A 456 6.71 6.06 -13.02
N GLY A 457 5.66 6.06 -12.21
CA GLY A 457 4.28 6.42 -12.58
C GLY A 457 3.37 5.21 -12.86
N LEU A 458 2.16 5.47 -13.36
CA LEU A 458 1.08 4.47 -13.54
C LEU A 458 1.31 3.44 -14.67
N GLN A 459 2.49 3.43 -15.26
CA GLN A 459 2.78 2.59 -16.43
C GLN A 459 3.16 1.17 -16.00
N LEU A 460 2.95 0.20 -16.90
CA LEU A 460 3.42 -1.17 -16.70
C LEU A 460 4.94 -1.20 -16.51
N GLY A 461 5.43 -2.20 -15.78
CA GLY A 461 6.86 -2.41 -15.59
C GLY A 461 7.59 -2.54 -16.93
N GLN A 462 8.72 -1.83 -17.07
CA GLN A 462 9.58 -1.93 -18.24
C GLN A 462 11.01 -2.18 -17.82
N ARG A 463 11.87 -2.61 -18.75
CA ARG A 463 13.30 -2.75 -18.48
C ARG A 463 13.91 -1.42 -18.00
N PRO A 464 14.86 -1.43 -17.05
CA PRO A 464 15.50 -0.21 -16.55
C PRO A 464 16.03 0.71 -17.65
N GLU A 465 16.62 0.17 -18.71
CA GLU A 465 17.14 0.97 -19.84
C GLU A 465 16.02 1.73 -20.57
N THR A 466 14.84 1.13 -20.71
CA THR A 466 13.69 1.77 -21.35
C THR A 466 13.19 2.93 -20.50
N ILE A 467 13.05 2.70 -19.19
CA ILE A 467 12.64 3.74 -18.23
C ILE A 467 13.66 4.88 -18.21
N MET A 468 14.96 4.57 -18.11
CA MET A 468 16.02 5.58 -18.07
C MET A 468 16.09 6.42 -19.35
N ASN A 469 15.90 5.80 -20.52
CA ASN A 469 15.80 6.55 -21.79
C ASN A 469 14.56 7.46 -21.85
N ARG A 470 13.45 7.06 -21.21
CA ARG A 470 12.22 7.85 -21.14
C ARG A 470 12.35 9.03 -20.19
N VAL A 471 12.94 8.82 -19.01
CA VAL A 471 13.13 9.85 -17.99
C VAL A 471 14.23 10.84 -18.39
N PHE A 472 15.28 10.38 -19.06
CA PHE A 472 16.41 11.20 -19.50
C PHE A 472 16.60 11.14 -21.03
N PRO A 473 15.69 11.73 -21.81
CA PRO A 473 15.80 11.76 -23.26
C PRO A 473 17.02 12.62 -23.65
N GLY A 474 18.07 11.98 -24.15
CA GLY A 474 19.33 12.65 -24.52
C GLY A 474 20.61 11.93 -24.07
N ARG A 475 20.51 10.89 -23.24
CA ARG A 475 21.67 10.08 -22.83
C ARG A 475 22.33 9.28 -23.98
N ARG A 476 21.65 9.13 -25.12
CA ARG A 476 22.17 8.37 -26.27
C ARG A 476 23.25 9.18 -26.99
N GLY A 477 24.52 8.96 -26.67
CA GLY A 477 25.63 9.43 -27.52
C GLY A 477 27.01 9.62 -26.89
N SER A 478 27.22 9.29 -25.62
CA SER A 478 28.54 9.38 -24.97
C SER A 478 29.25 8.03 -24.89
#